data_AF-A0A924XXJ1-F1
#
_entry.id   AF-A0A924XXJ1-F1
#
_cell.length_a   1.000
_cell.length_b   1.000
_cell.length_c   1.000
_cell.angle_alpha   90.00
_cell.angle_beta   90.00
_cell.angle_gamma   90.00
#
_symmetry.space_group_name_H-M   'P 1'
#
loop_
_entity.id
_entity.type
_entity.pdbx_description
1 polymer ?
#
loop_
_entity_poly.entity_id
_entity_poly.type
_entity_poly.pdbx_seq_one_letter_code
_entity_poly.pdbx_strand_id
1 'polypeptide(L)'
;MSDKFTSEASDTERLMGMIMALGGEVFVLKAQVQRMALALAKAGAVGEAALEAAGTSEEFQAWLPREEKAFGRSLLRPFTHPDVGSDATDLLSGSRPSARRKP
;
A
#
# COMPACT_ATOMS: atom_id res chain seq x y z
N MET A 1 -8.88 9.29 -37.51
CA MET A 1 -8.66 7.91 -37.03
C MET A 1 -7.35 7.89 -36.23
N SER A 2 -7.28 8.64 -35.13
CA SER A 2 -6.06 8.82 -34.33
C SER A 2 -6.44 9.31 -32.93
N ASP A 3 -6.89 8.41 -32.06
CA ASP A 3 -7.13 8.75 -30.64
C ASP A 3 -6.91 7.58 -29.67
N LYS A 4 -6.53 6.39 -30.18
CA LYS A 4 -6.27 5.22 -29.33
C LYS A 4 -4.84 5.16 -28.76
N PHE A 5 -3.87 5.80 -29.41
CA PHE A 5 -2.45 5.66 -29.06
C PHE A 5 -1.99 6.52 -27.87
N THR A 6 -2.74 7.57 -27.53
CA THR A 6 -2.42 8.49 -26.42
C THR A 6 -2.96 8.00 -25.07
N SER A 7 -4.04 7.20 -25.07
CA SER A 7 -4.66 6.65 -23.85
C SER A 7 -3.74 5.64 -23.15
N GLU A 8 -3.16 4.68 -23.89
CA GLU A 8 -2.38 3.59 -23.29
C GLU A 8 -1.02 4.04 -22.73
N ALA A 9 -0.40 5.06 -23.35
CA ALA A 9 0.81 5.68 -22.83
C ALA A 9 0.53 6.37 -21.47
N SER A 10 -0.61 7.06 -21.35
CA SER A 10 -1.01 7.71 -20.11
C SER A 10 -1.34 6.72 -18.98
N ASP A 11 -1.93 5.56 -19.31
CA ASP A 11 -2.24 4.53 -18.32
C ASP A 11 -0.98 3.81 -17.83
N THR A 12 -0.01 3.58 -18.73
CA THR A 12 1.31 3.03 -18.38
C THR A 12 2.08 3.95 -17.43
N GLU A 13 2.09 5.26 -17.72
CA GLU A 13 2.74 6.26 -16.85
C GLU A 13 2.10 6.35 -15.47
N ARG A 14 0.76 6.29 -15.40
CA ARG A 14 0.01 6.24 -14.13
C ARG A 14 0.34 4.99 -13.32
N LEU A 15 0.36 3.81 -13.97
CA LEU A 15 0.73 2.55 -13.34
C LEU A 15 2.17 2.59 -12.81
N MET A 16 3.11 3.12 -13.59
CA MET A 16 4.50 3.29 -13.16
C MET A 16 4.63 4.25 -11.98
N GLY A 17 3.89 5.37 -11.99
CA GLY A 17 3.84 6.30 -10.86
C GLY A 17 3.31 5.64 -9.58
N MET A 18 2.30 4.79 -9.69
CA MET A 18 1.77 4.03 -8.55
C MET A 18 2.74 2.95 -8.06
N ILE A 19 3.39 2.20 -8.96
CA ILE A 19 4.42 1.23 -8.59
C ILE A 19 5.55 1.92 -7.82
N MET A 20 5.97 3.11 -8.27
CA MET A 20 6.99 3.91 -7.59
C MET A 20 6.53 4.39 -6.20
N ALA A 21 5.29 4.88 -6.07
CA ALA A 21 4.72 5.28 -4.79
C ALA A 21 4.65 4.10 -3.79
N LEU A 22 4.15 2.95 -4.25
CA LEU A 22 4.10 1.72 -3.46
C LEU A 22 5.50 1.25 -3.05
N GLY A 23 6.48 1.32 -3.96
CA GLY A 23 7.87 1.03 -3.65
C GLY A 23 8.43 1.92 -2.55
N GLY A 24 8.09 3.21 -2.56
CA GLY A 24 8.46 4.17 -1.51
C GLY A 24 7.84 3.84 -0.14
N GLU A 25 6.56 3.51 -0.10
CA GLU A 25 5.87 3.12 1.13
C GLU A 25 6.44 1.83 1.73
N VAL A 26 6.69 0.82 0.89
CA VAL A 26 7.34 -0.44 1.30
C VAL A 26 8.73 -0.19 1.85
N PHE A 27 9.51 0.71 1.25
CA PHE A 27 10.82 1.09 1.76
C PHE A 27 10.74 1.71 3.17
N VAL A 28 9.81 2.64 3.40
CA VAL A 28 9.60 3.25 4.72
C VAL A 28 9.18 2.22 5.76
N LEU A 29 8.25 1.33 5.42
CA LEU A 29 7.81 0.23 6.27
C LEU A 29 8.98 -0.68 6.64
N LYS A 30 9.80 -1.08 5.67
CA LYS A 30 11.01 -1.88 5.91
C LYS A 30 11.96 -1.18 6.89
N ALA A 31 12.20 0.12 6.70
CA ALA A 31 13.05 0.90 7.59
C ALA A 31 12.47 1.05 9.01
N GLN A 32 11.15 1.07 9.17
CA GLN A 32 10.49 1.09 10.48
C GLN A 32 10.59 -0.27 11.19
N VAL A 33 10.33 -1.37 10.47
CA VAL A 33 10.48 -2.74 11.00
C VAL A 33 11.92 -2.99 11.45
N GLN A 34 12.91 -2.58 10.66
CA GLN A 34 14.32 -2.69 11.07
C GLN A 34 14.64 -1.88 12.32
N ARG A 35 14.17 -0.63 12.41
CA ARG A 35 14.33 0.19 13.62
C ARG A 35 13.71 -0.46 14.85
N MET A 36 12.52 -1.05 14.70
CA MET A 36 11.83 -1.76 15.78
C MET A 36 12.58 -3.02 16.20
N ALA A 37 13.03 -3.84 15.24
CA ALA A 37 13.83 -5.04 15.52
C ALA A 37 15.11 -4.70 16.30
N LEU A 38 15.83 -3.65 15.88
CA LEU A 38 17.03 -3.17 16.59
C LEU A 38 16.71 -2.66 18.01
N ALA A 39 15.60 -1.93 18.19
CA ALA A 39 15.19 -1.45 19.49
C ALA A 39 14.81 -2.61 20.44
N LEU A 40 14.09 -3.61 19.94
CA LEU A 40 13.71 -4.81 20.68
C LEU A 40 14.93 -5.69 21.04
N ALA A 41 15.88 -5.82 20.11
CA ALA A 41 17.15 -6.51 20.36
C ALA A 41 17.96 -5.80 21.44
N LYS A 42 18.07 -4.46 21.37
CA LYS A 42 18.74 -3.65 22.41
C LYS A 42 18.07 -3.77 23.78
N ALA A 43 16.75 -3.92 23.81
CA ALA A 43 15.98 -4.13 25.03
C ALA A 43 16.05 -5.58 25.57
N GLY A 44 16.71 -6.50 24.84
CA GLY A 44 16.75 -7.93 25.19
C GLY A 44 15.41 -8.65 25.04
N ALA A 45 14.41 -8.01 24.44
CA ALA A 45 13.06 -8.57 24.28
C ALA A 45 12.99 -9.58 23.13
N VAL A 46 13.86 -9.44 22.12
CA VAL A 46 13.92 -10.36 20.98
C VAL A 46 15.38 -10.64 20.61
N GLY A 47 15.73 -11.92 20.51
CA GLY A 47 17.04 -12.37 20.03
C GLY A 47 17.02 -12.58 18.51
N GLU A 48 18.16 -12.35 17.85
CA GLU A 48 18.31 -12.54 16.39
C GLU A 48 17.94 -13.97 15.96
N ALA A 49 18.40 -14.99 16.70
CA ALA A 49 18.05 -16.39 16.44
C ALA A 49 16.54 -16.69 16.57
N ALA A 50 15.85 -16.03 17.51
CA ALA A 50 14.41 -16.19 17.67
C ALA A 50 13.63 -15.52 16.53
N LEU A 51 14.15 -14.40 16.02
CA LEU A 51 13.57 -13.66 14.90
C LEU A 51 13.76 -14.42 13.57
N GLU A 52 14.92 -15.05 13.37
CA GLU A 52 15.14 -15.97 12.23
C GLU A 52 14.28 -17.24 12.33
N ALA A 53 14.17 -17.83 13.52
CA ALA A 53 13.31 -19.00 13.74
C ALA A 53 11.83 -18.66 13.46
N ALA A 54 11.37 -17.47 13.86
CA ALA A 54 10.02 -17.01 13.54
C ALA A 54 9.81 -16.80 12.02
N GLY A 55 10.83 -16.35 11.28
CA GLY A 55 10.75 -16.20 9.82
C GLY A 55 10.69 -17.53 9.05
N THR A 56 11.14 -18.61 9.68
CA THR A 56 11.15 -19.97 9.10
C THR A 56 10.08 -20.88 9.69
N SER A 57 9.24 -20.37 10.60
CA SER A 57 8.21 -21.18 11.26
C SER A 57 7.09 -21.58 10.30
N GLU A 58 6.48 -22.74 10.56
CA GLU A 58 5.36 -23.23 9.77
C GLU A 58 4.17 -22.27 9.83
N GLU A 59 3.93 -21.64 10.98
CA GLU A 59 2.87 -20.65 11.15
C GLU A 59 3.11 -19.42 10.27
N PHE A 60 4.35 -18.92 10.20
CA PHE A 60 4.69 -17.79 9.35
C PHE A 60 4.56 -18.14 7.87
N GLN A 61 5.05 -19.31 7.47
CA GLN A 61 4.95 -19.80 6.09
C GLN A 61 3.50 -20.07 5.67
N ALA A 62 2.62 -20.47 6.59
CA ALA A 62 1.19 -20.64 6.32
C ALA A 62 0.43 -19.30 6.29
N TRP A 63 0.88 -18.30 7.05
CA TRP A 63 0.29 -16.97 7.10
C TRP A 63 0.68 -16.12 5.88
N LEU A 64 1.95 -16.12 5.48
CA LEU A 64 2.50 -15.22 4.45
C LEU A 64 1.70 -15.24 3.12
N PRO A 65 1.36 -16.40 2.52
CA PRO A 65 0.58 -16.43 1.28
C PRO A 65 -0.83 -15.87 1.42
N ARG A 66 -1.43 -15.96 2.63
CA ARG A 66 -2.77 -15.41 2.89
C ARG A 66 -2.70 -13.89 2.93
N GLU A 67 -1.66 -13.36 3.55
CA GLU A 67 -1.42 -11.93 3.65
C GLU A 67 -1.09 -11.33 2.28
N GLU A 68 -0.21 -11.97 1.50
CA GLU A 68 0.10 -11.55 0.12
C GLU A 68 -1.15 -11.46 -0.75
N LYS A 69 -2.05 -12.44 -0.65
CA LYS A 69 -3.33 -12.44 -1.37
C LYS A 69 -4.25 -11.31 -0.90
N ALA A 70 -4.32 -11.05 0.40
CA ALA A 70 -5.14 -9.96 0.95
C ALA A 70 -4.61 -8.59 0.52
N PHE A 71 -3.29 -8.40 0.58
CA PHE A 71 -2.60 -7.19 0.16
C PHE A 71 -2.72 -6.96 -1.35
N GLY A 72 -2.50 -7.99 -2.18
CA GLY A 72 -2.70 -7.89 -3.62
C GLY A 72 -4.13 -7.45 -3.98
N ARG A 73 -5.14 -7.94 -3.24
CA ARG A 73 -6.53 -7.49 -3.40
C ARG A 73 -6.75 -6.04 -2.97
N SER A 74 -6.12 -5.57 -1.89
CA SER A 74 -6.26 -4.17 -1.46
C SER A 74 -5.61 -3.20 -2.46
N LEU A 75 -4.45 -3.57 -3.03
CA LEU A 75 -3.79 -2.81 -4.08
C LEU A 75 -4.61 -2.69 -5.36
N LEU A 76 -5.27 -3.79 -5.78
CA LEU A 76 -6.05 -3.83 -7.02
C LEU A 76 -7.48 -3.34 -6.86
N ARG A 77 -7.96 -3.11 -5.63
CA ARG A 77 -9.33 -2.71 -5.34
C ARG A 77 -9.76 -1.45 -6.09
N PRO A 78 -8.97 -0.36 -6.17
CA PRO A 78 -9.35 0.85 -6.90
C PRO A 78 -9.61 0.66 -8.41
N PHE A 79 -9.11 -0.44 -9.00
CA PHE A 79 -9.23 -0.72 -10.45
C PHE A 79 -10.28 -1.80 -10.77
N THR A 80 -10.45 -2.76 -9.87
CA THR A 80 -11.42 -3.86 -10.02
C THR A 80 -12.81 -3.47 -9.53
N HIS A 81 -12.86 -2.52 -8.59
CA HIS A 81 -14.06 -1.86 -8.12
C HIS A 81 -13.76 -0.36 -8.05
N PRO A 82 -13.65 0.33 -9.20
CA PRO A 82 -13.58 1.78 -9.18
C PRO A 82 -14.86 2.25 -8.53
N ASP A 83 -14.77 2.81 -7.32
CA ASP A 83 -15.91 3.49 -6.71
C ASP A 83 -16.33 4.58 -7.69
N VAL A 84 -17.49 4.37 -8.33
CA VAL A 84 -18.21 5.40 -9.07
C VAL A 84 -18.73 6.40 -8.03
N GLY A 85 -17.84 7.23 -7.50
CA GLY A 85 -18.20 8.14 -6.43
C GLY A 85 -17.09 8.52 -5.45
N SER A 86 -15.90 8.85 -5.93
CA SER A 86 -15.20 9.98 -5.30
C SER A 86 -14.45 10.72 -6.38
N ASP A 87 -14.97 11.88 -6.74
CA ASP A 87 -14.24 12.87 -7.52
C ASP A 87 -12.83 13.02 -6.93
N ALA A 88 -11.82 12.48 -7.62
CA ALA A 88 -10.41 12.62 -7.26
C ALA A 88 -9.97 14.10 -7.27
N THR A 89 -10.81 14.99 -7.80
CA THR A 89 -10.72 16.44 -7.76
C THR A 89 -11.04 17.05 -6.40
N ASP A 90 -11.77 16.38 -5.50
CA ASP A 90 -12.09 16.94 -4.17
C ASP A 90 -10.91 16.90 -3.18
N LEU A 91 -10.02 15.91 -3.32
CA LEU A 91 -8.80 15.83 -2.50
C LEU A 91 -7.70 16.83 -2.91
N LEU A 92 -7.74 17.31 -4.16
CA LEU A 92 -6.73 18.23 -4.71
C LEU A 92 -7.23 19.67 -4.87
N SER A 93 -8.54 19.92 -4.84
CA SER A 93 -9.10 21.27 -5.09
C SER A 93 -9.34 22.13 -3.85
N GLY A 94 -9.12 21.63 -2.63
CA GLY A 94 -9.23 22.44 -1.41
C GLY A 94 -10.64 23.03 -1.17
N SER A 95 -11.68 22.48 -1.79
CA SER A 95 -13.04 22.95 -1.58
C SER A 95 -13.58 22.39 -0.27
N ARG A 96 -13.65 23.26 0.74
CA ARG A 96 -14.25 22.93 2.04
C ARG A 96 -15.68 22.42 1.86
N PRO A 97 -16.11 21.35 2.57
CA PRO A 97 -17.50 20.92 2.54
C PRO A 97 -18.37 22.02 3.16
N SER A 98 -19.21 22.66 2.34
CA SER A 98 -20.21 23.59 2.81
C SER A 98 -21.24 22.83 3.66
N ALA A 99 -21.33 23.19 4.94
CA ALA A 99 -22.30 22.60 5.86
C ALA A 99 -23.72 22.89 5.38
N ARG A 100 -24.43 21.85 4.91
CA ARG A 100 -25.84 21.95 4.55
C ARG A 100 -26.68 21.95 5.84
N ARG A 101 -27.16 23.14 6.24
CA ARG A 101 -28.20 23.31 7.26
C ARG A 101 -29.45 22.51 6.87
N LYS A 102 -29.96 21.70 7.80
CA LYS A 102 -31.32 21.14 7.75
C LYS A 102 -32.35 22.23 8.08
N PRO A 103 -33.54 22.24 7.45
CA PRO A 103 -34.78 22.53 8.13
C PRO A 103 -35.27 21.31 8.93
#